data_AF-A0A450UYJ9-F1
#
_entry.id   AF-A0A450UYJ9-F1
#
_cell.length_a   1.000
_cell.length_b   1.000
_cell.length_c   1.000
_cell.angle_alpha   90.00
_cell.angle_beta   90.00
_cell.angle_gamma   90.00
#
_symmetry.space_group_name_H-M   'P 1'
#
loop_
_entity.id
_entity.type
_entity.pdbx_description
1 polymer ?
#
loop_
_entity_poly.entity_id
_entity_poly.type
_entity_poly.pdbx_seq_one_letter_code
_entity_poly.pdbx_strand_id
1 'polypeptide(L)' 'MKTFSTAGPVRSDKHYNIPALSRWDTDEIHRLIQEERYFVLHAPRQTGKTTCLLALMEKLDAEKNHT' A
#
# COMPACT_ATOMS: atom_id res chain seq x y z
N MET A 1 -13.02 -10.94 17.64
CA MET A 1 -13.23 -11.71 16.39
C MET A 1 -12.81 -10.83 15.21
N LYS A 2 -11.99 -11.34 14.28
CA LYS A 2 -11.60 -10.59 13.06
C LYS A 2 -12.64 -10.76 11.95
N THR A 3 -12.74 -9.79 11.05
CA THR A 3 -13.67 -9.79 9.91
C THR A 3 -12.97 -9.46 8.60
N PHE A 4 -13.61 -9.72 7.45
CA PHE A 4 -13.14 -9.18 6.18
C PHE A 4 -13.71 -7.77 5.99
N SER A 5 -12.86 -6.82 5.59
CA SER A 5 -13.30 -5.48 5.21
C SER A 5 -13.22 -5.29 3.70
N THR A 6 -14.26 -4.70 3.13
CA THR A 6 -14.35 -4.31 1.71
C THR A 6 -14.37 -2.80 1.53
N ALA A 7 -14.29 -2.02 2.61
CA ALA A 7 -14.36 -0.57 2.60
C ALA A 7 -13.29 0.06 3.52
N GLY A 8 -12.72 1.17 3.05
CA GLY A 8 -11.68 1.91 3.78
C GLY A 8 -10.36 1.14 3.94
N PRO A 9 -9.42 1.71 4.72
CA PRO A 9 -8.16 1.05 5.06
C PRO A 9 -8.37 -0.21 5.89
N VAL A 10 -7.58 -1.25 5.60
CA VAL A 10 -7.59 -2.50 6.35
C VAL A 10 -6.79 -2.33 7.63
N ARG A 11 -7.42 -2.64 8.77
CA ARG A 11 -6.85 -2.60 10.11
C ARG A 11 -6.40 -4.00 10.54
N SER A 12 -5.10 -4.26 10.64
CA SER A 12 -4.57 -5.61 10.93
C SER A 12 -5.03 -6.18 12.28
N ASP A 13 -5.37 -5.32 13.25
CA ASP A 13 -5.92 -5.69 14.56
C ASP A 13 -7.37 -6.20 14.46
N LYS A 14 -8.16 -5.68 13.50
CA LYS A 14 -9.59 -5.96 13.36
C LYS A 14 -9.94 -6.83 12.17
N HIS A 15 -9.13 -6.84 11.12
CA HIS A 15 -9.46 -7.44 9.85
C HIS A 15 -8.50 -8.58 9.47
N TYR A 16 -9.03 -9.57 8.75
CA TYR A 16 -8.19 -10.54 8.06
C TYR A 16 -7.49 -9.86 6.87
N ASN A 17 -6.18 -10.02 6.77
CA ASN A 17 -5.40 -9.43 5.70
C ASN A 17 -4.14 -10.24 5.37
N ILE A 18 -3.72 -10.11 4.11
CA ILE A 18 -2.34 -10.37 3.70
C ILE A 18 -1.54 -9.06 3.79
N PRO A 19 -0.20 -9.12 3.95
CA PRO A 19 0.66 -7.94 3.96
C PRO A 19 0.32 -6.98 2.80
N ALA A 20 0.23 -5.69 3.10
CA ALA A 20 -0.26 -4.71 2.11
C ALA A 20 0.71 -4.55 0.93
N LEU A 21 2.01 -4.52 1.21
CA LEU A 21 3.06 -4.34 0.20
C LEU A 21 3.31 -5.59 -0.66
N SER A 22 2.86 -6.77 -0.25
CA SER A 22 3.00 -7.98 -1.07
C SER A 22 1.94 -8.10 -2.17
N ARG A 23 1.04 -7.11 -2.32
CA ARG A 23 -0.11 -7.14 -3.24
C ARG A 23 0.19 -6.56 -4.63
N TRP A 24 1.35 -5.94 -4.78
CA TRP A 24 1.78 -5.25 -5.99
C TRP A 24 3.30 -5.38 -6.15
N ASP A 25 3.81 -5.00 -7.30
CA ASP A 25 5.25 -4.95 -7.54
C ASP A 25 5.84 -3.72 -6.82
N THR A 26 6.36 -3.95 -5.61
CA THR A 26 6.92 -2.87 -4.79
C THR A 26 8.25 -2.38 -5.37
N ASP A 27 9.01 -3.24 -6.05
CA ASP A 27 10.28 -2.87 -6.66
C ASP A 27 10.07 -1.94 -7.86
N GLU A 28 9.06 -2.21 -8.69
CA GLU A 28 8.63 -1.29 -9.76
C GLU A 28 8.23 0.08 -9.19
N ILE A 29 7.44 0.11 -8.11
CA ILE A 29 7.01 1.37 -7.48
C ILE A 29 8.21 2.15 -6.93
N HIS A 30 9.14 1.50 -6.25
CA HIS A 30 10.36 2.15 -5.76
C HIS A 30 11.18 2.75 -6.90
N ARG A 31 11.31 2.02 -8.01
CA ARG A 31 11.98 2.53 -9.21
C ARG A 31 11.28 3.77 -9.77
N LEU A 32 9.96 3.76 -9.87
CA LEU A 32 9.19 4.92 -10.36
C LEU A 32 9.36 6.15 -9.45
N ILE A 33 9.41 5.95 -8.13
CA ILE A 33 9.68 7.02 -7.16
C ILE A 33 11.09 7.58 -7.33
N GLN A 34 12.11 6.71 -7.45
CA GLN A 34 13.50 7.11 -7.66
C GLN A 34 13.70 7.89 -8.97
N GLU A 35 12.92 7.56 -10.01
CA GLU A 35 12.92 8.27 -11.29
C GLU A 35 12.01 9.53 -11.30
N GLU A 36 11.47 9.95 -10.15
CA GLU A 36 10.56 11.10 -9.98
C GLU A 36 9.31 11.02 -10.89
N ARG A 37 8.80 9.81 -11.14
CA ARG A 37 7.65 9.57 -12.02
C ARG A 37 6.35 9.49 -11.25
N TYR A 38 5.30 10.05 -11.85
CA TYR A 38 3.93 9.77 -11.43
C TYR A 38 3.48 8.41 -11.94
N PHE A 39 2.72 7.67 -11.12
CA PHE A 39 2.15 6.38 -11.48
C PHE A 39 0.68 6.26 -11.06
N VAL A 40 -0.06 5.42 -11.76
CA VAL A 40 -1.46 5.12 -11.48
C VAL A 40 -1.59 3.67 -11.09
N LEU A 41 -2.14 3.40 -9.91
CA LEU A 41 -2.44 2.04 -9.49
C LEU A 41 -3.75 1.55 -10.13
N HIS A 42 -3.62 0.83 -11.25
CA HIS A 42 -4.73 0.15 -11.89
C HIS A 42 -5.09 -1.14 -11.16
N ALA A 43 -6.17 -1.13 -10.38
CA ALA A 43 -6.75 -2.33 -9.79
C ALA A 43 -8.27 -2.20 -9.64
N PRO A 44 -9.03 -3.31 -9.61
CA PRO A 44 -10.48 -3.30 -9.39
C PRO A 44 -10.93 -2.54 -8.13
N ARG A 45 -12.21 -2.19 -8.04
CA ARG A 45 -12.76 -1.56 -6.82
C ARG A 45 -12.57 -2.50 -5.62
N GLN A 46 -12.37 -1.91 -4.43
CA GLN A 46 -12.28 -2.62 -3.15
C GLN A 46 -11.11 -3.62 -3.02
N THR A 47 -10.05 -3.50 -3.83
CA THR A 47 -8.85 -4.35 -3.73
C THR A 47 -7.82 -3.88 -2.69
N GLY A 48 -8.14 -2.83 -1.92
CA GLY A 48 -7.25 -2.32 -0.88
C GLY A 48 -6.19 -1.33 -1.38
N LYS A 49 -6.37 -0.70 -2.55
CA LYS A 49 -5.47 0.35 -3.07
C LYS A 49 -5.08 1.39 -2.02
N THR A 50 -6.05 1.92 -1.27
CA THR A 50 -5.81 2.88 -0.17
C THR A 50 -4.95 2.28 0.94
N THR A 51 -5.15 1.01 1.29
CA THR A 51 -4.33 0.32 2.30
C THR A 51 -2.89 0.16 1.81
N CYS A 52 -2.69 -0.20 0.54
CA CYS A 52 -1.35 -0.33 -0.04
C CYS A 52 -0.61 1.01 -0.07
N LEU A 53 -1.27 2.09 -0.49
CA LEU A 53 -0.67 3.44 -0.52
C LEU A 53 -0.28 3.94 0.88
N LEU A 54 -1.11 3.69 1.90
CA LEU A 54 -0.78 4.03 3.28
C LEU A 54 0.42 3.23 3.81
N ALA A 55 0.48 1.93 3.51
CA ALA A 55 1.62 1.11 3.88
C ALA A 55 2.91 1.52 3.16
N LEU A 56 2.82 1.98 1.91
CA LEU A 56 3.95 2.54 1.17
C LEU A 56 4.44 3.84 1.82
N MET A 57 3.52 4.75 2.15
CA MET A 57 3.83 5.99 2.86
C MET A 57 4.57 5.69 4.17
N GLU A 58 4.04 4.80 5.01
CA GLU A 58 4.67 4.40 6.28
C GLU A 58 6.08 3.82 6.06
N LYS A 59 6.27 3.03 5.00
CA LYS A 59 7.58 2.45 4.65
C LYS A 59 8.58 3.53 4.23
N LEU A 60 8.19 4.46 3.36
CA LEU A 60 9.03 5.57 2.92
C LEU A 60 9.39 6.49 4.10
N ASP A 61 8.42 6.79 4.96
CA ASP A 61 8.65 7.57 6.18
C ASP A 61 9.69 6.90 7.11
N ALA A 62 9.61 5.57 7.24
CA ALA A 62 10.55 4.80 8.04
C ALA A 62 11.97 4.79 7.46
N GLU A 63 12.12 4.94 6.13
CA GLU A 63 13.43 5.04 5.45
C GLU A 63 14.12 6.39 5.73
N LYS A 64 13.38 7.42 6.19
CA LYS A 64 13.90 8.75 6.54
C LYS A 64 14.65 9.47 5.41
N ASN A 65 14.38 9.13 4.16
CA ASN A 65 14.99 9.72 2.98
C ASN A 65 14.15 10.88 2.43
N HIS A 66 13.76 11.81 3.31
CA HIS A 66 13.06 13.04 2.93
C HIS A 66 14.12 14.13 2.72
N THR A 67 14.61 14.27 1.48
CA THR A 67 15.42 15.44 1.08
C THR A 67 14.58 16.70 1.01
#